data_AF-A0A7X7VZB2-F1
#
_entry.id   AF-A0A7X7VZB2-F1
#
_cell.length_a   1.000
_cell.length_b   1.000
_cell.length_c   1.000
_cell.angle_alpha   90.00
_cell.angle_beta   90.00
_cell.angle_gamma   90.00
#
_symmetry.space_group_name_H-M   'P 1'
#
loop_
_entity.id
_entity.type
_entity.pdbx_description
1 polymer ?
#
loop_
_entity_poly.entity_id
_entity_poly.type
_entity_poly.pdbx_seq_one_letter_code
_entity_poly.pdbx_strand_id
1 'polypeptide(L)'
;FLQAPEDYSQSFIVNSIIRLMRYALMFVTLFLPGFYISVSSFHIEMIPTDLALAITASKEGVPFLTFIEVIFMLLAFEVLVEAGLRLPKTIGQAVSVVGAVVVGQAAVDARLVSPAVVVIIAITAISSFTMPNQDFSNALRLWRFIFAIFSSIIGLYGLSIGAIILLNHLSSMEVFGVPYLSPFVGGDGKNMQDAIFRFPFSAQKKRPMSLRTTNKRRRGSV
;
A
#
# COMPACT_ATOMS: atom_id res chain seq x y z
N PHE A 1 0.59 -1.49 -13.72
CA PHE A 1 0.43 -2.20 -12.44
C PHE A 1 -0.78 -1.70 -11.63
N LEU A 2 -1.05 -0.38 -11.53
CA LEU A 2 -2.24 0.16 -10.82
C LEU A 2 -3.52 0.31 -11.68
N GLN A 3 -3.50 -0.15 -12.93
CA GLN A 3 -4.65 -0.11 -13.84
C GLN A 3 -5.30 -1.49 -13.87
N ALA A 4 -6.61 -1.54 -13.63
CA ALA A 4 -7.42 -2.74 -13.75
C ALA A 4 -8.10 -2.78 -15.14
N PRO A 5 -8.32 -3.96 -15.74
CA PRO A 5 -9.10 -4.08 -16.99
C PRO A 5 -10.50 -3.43 -16.89
N GLU A 6 -11.11 -3.50 -15.72
CA GLU A 6 -12.44 -2.96 -15.41
C GLU A 6 -12.45 -1.42 -15.43
N ASP A 7 -11.30 -0.78 -15.19
CA ASP A 7 -11.16 0.67 -15.22
C ASP A 7 -11.44 1.26 -16.62
N TYR A 8 -11.53 0.44 -17.67
CA TYR A 8 -11.87 0.91 -19.02
C TYR A 8 -13.37 1.01 -19.28
N SER A 9 -14.19 0.34 -18.46
CA SER A 9 -15.66 0.27 -18.62
C SER A 9 -16.40 1.50 -18.09
N GLN A 10 -15.82 2.21 -17.12
CA GLN A 10 -16.46 3.37 -16.48
C GLN A 10 -16.08 4.71 -17.12
N SER A 11 -16.80 5.77 -16.75
CA SER A 11 -16.51 7.15 -17.14
C SER A 11 -15.08 7.56 -16.78
N PHE A 12 -14.47 8.40 -17.62
CA PHE A 12 -13.07 8.82 -17.46
C PHE A 12 -12.83 9.60 -16.15
N ILE A 13 -13.83 10.36 -15.68
CA ILE A 13 -13.75 11.13 -14.43
C ILE A 13 -13.67 10.21 -13.22
N VAL A 14 -14.60 9.24 -13.14
CA VAL A 14 -14.70 8.30 -12.01
C VAL A 14 -13.41 7.48 -11.89
N ASN A 15 -12.88 6.98 -13.01
CA ASN A 15 -11.64 6.22 -13.00
C ASN A 15 -10.42 7.04 -12.60
N SER A 16 -10.39 8.33 -12.94
CA SER A 16 -9.28 9.20 -12.54
C SER A 16 -9.24 9.38 -11.03
N ILE A 17 -10.40 9.55 -10.40
CA ILE A 17 -10.54 9.65 -8.94
C ILE A 17 -10.12 8.33 -8.28
N ILE A 18 -10.60 7.19 -8.79
CA ILE A 18 -10.25 5.86 -8.25
C ILE A 18 -8.74 5.61 -8.37
N ARG A 19 -8.10 5.99 -9.48
CA ARG A 19 -6.63 5.86 -9.63
C ARG A 19 -5.89 6.69 -8.60
N LEU A 20 -6.28 7.96 -8.41
CA LEU A 20 -5.66 8.83 -7.40
C LEU A 20 -5.82 8.27 -5.98
N MET A 21 -6.99 7.72 -5.67
CA MET A 21 -7.22 7.01 -4.41
C MET A 21 -6.29 5.80 -4.27
N ARG A 22 -6.13 4.96 -5.30
CA ARG A 22 -5.21 3.81 -5.25
C ARG A 22 -3.75 4.24 -5.05
N TYR A 23 -3.32 5.35 -5.65
CA TYR A 23 -1.98 5.91 -5.38
C TYR A 23 -1.85 6.31 -3.91
N ALA A 24 -2.83 7.03 -3.35
CA ALA A 24 -2.81 7.40 -1.93
C ALA A 24 -2.77 6.17 -1.01
N LEU A 25 -3.62 5.17 -1.28
CA LEU A 25 -3.70 3.93 -0.49
C LEU A 25 -2.44 3.06 -0.63
N MET A 26 -1.73 3.13 -1.77
CA MET A 26 -0.42 2.51 -1.94
C MET A 26 0.61 3.11 -0.96
N PHE A 27 0.64 4.44 -0.80
CA PHE A 27 1.50 5.08 0.19
C PHE A 27 1.09 4.72 1.62
N VAL A 28 -0.22 4.73 1.91
CA VAL A 28 -0.74 4.36 3.23
C VAL A 28 -0.35 2.93 3.59
N THR A 29 -0.62 1.94 2.72
CA THR A 29 -0.29 0.54 3.04
C THR A 29 1.20 0.31 3.24
N LEU A 30 2.05 1.05 2.52
CA LEU A 30 3.49 0.85 2.55
C LEU A 30 4.15 1.53 3.77
N PHE A 31 3.80 2.78 4.04
CA PHE A 31 4.49 3.63 5.01
C PHE A 31 3.82 3.70 6.37
N LEU A 32 2.49 3.55 6.47
CA LEU A 32 1.74 3.81 7.70
C LEU A 32 2.23 2.97 8.91
N PRO A 33 2.52 1.65 8.78
CA PRO A 33 2.99 0.86 9.92
C PRO A 33 4.36 1.32 10.43
N GLY A 34 5.31 1.54 9.52
CA GLY A 34 6.65 2.02 9.89
C GLY A 34 6.63 3.45 10.43
N PHE A 35 5.77 4.30 9.88
CA PHE A 35 5.56 5.65 10.37
C PHE A 35 5.02 5.65 11.80
N TYR A 36 4.01 4.82 12.06
CA TYR A 36 3.46 4.68 13.41
C TYR A 36 4.50 4.17 14.41
N ILE A 37 5.30 3.15 14.07
CA ILE A 37 6.42 2.70 14.93
C ILE A 37 7.37 3.86 15.22
N SER A 38 7.77 4.59 14.17
CA SER A 38 8.76 5.65 14.25
C SER A 38 8.30 6.81 15.13
N VAL A 39 7.06 7.27 14.95
CA VAL A 39 6.52 8.41 15.70
C VAL A 39 6.23 8.01 17.15
N SER A 40 5.55 6.88 17.36
CA SER A 40 5.19 6.45 18.72
C SER A 40 6.38 6.04 19.59
N SER A 41 7.48 5.57 18.99
CA SER A 41 8.65 5.07 19.75
C SER A 41 9.79 6.09 19.84
N PHE A 42 9.98 6.94 18.81
CA PHE A 42 11.13 7.85 18.75
C PHE A 42 10.75 9.34 18.74
N HIS A 43 9.56 9.71 18.27
CA HIS A 43 9.17 11.12 18.06
C HIS A 43 7.75 11.42 18.56
N ILE A 44 7.46 11.09 19.82
CA ILE A 44 6.10 11.24 20.37
C ILE A 44 5.64 12.70 20.41
N GLU A 45 6.58 13.64 20.48
CA GLU A 45 6.35 15.09 20.46
C GLU A 45 5.73 15.59 19.14
N MET A 46 5.81 14.81 18.05
CA MET A 46 5.18 15.16 16.78
C MET A 46 3.67 14.93 16.78
N ILE A 47 3.13 14.17 17.76
CA ILE A 47 1.71 13.89 17.88
C ILE A 47 1.07 15.00 18.72
N PRO A 48 -0.08 15.57 18.31
CA PRO A 48 -0.85 16.47 19.17
C PRO A 48 -1.08 15.84 20.55
N THR A 49 -0.89 16.62 21.61
CA THR A 49 -0.88 16.11 22.99
C THR A 49 -2.11 15.28 23.35
N ASP A 50 -3.30 15.69 22.90
CA ASP A 50 -4.54 14.95 23.18
C ASP A 50 -4.53 13.54 22.56
N LEU A 51 -4.01 13.41 21.34
CA LEU A 51 -3.86 12.14 20.65
C LEU A 51 -2.75 11.29 21.27
N ALA A 52 -1.64 11.90 21.68
CA ALA A 52 -0.56 11.20 22.36
C ALA A 52 -1.02 10.61 23.69
N LEU A 53 -1.79 11.37 24.47
CA LEU A 53 -2.39 10.90 25.72
C LEU A 53 -3.37 9.75 25.49
N ALA A 54 -4.24 9.85 24.48
CA ALA A 54 -5.16 8.77 24.12
C ALA A 54 -4.41 7.49 23.71
N ILE A 55 -3.35 7.60 22.91
CA ILE A 55 -2.51 6.46 22.52
C ILE A 55 -1.85 5.87 23.76
N THR A 56 -1.18 6.66 24.60
CA THR A 56 -0.52 6.16 25.81
C THR A 56 -1.49 5.51 26.77
N ALA A 57 -2.68 6.08 26.98
CA ALA A 57 -3.74 5.47 27.80
C ALA A 57 -4.20 4.12 27.19
N SER A 58 -4.31 4.02 25.86
CA SER A 58 -4.65 2.76 25.20
C SER A 58 -3.57 1.68 25.29
N LYS A 59 -2.33 2.05 25.67
CA LYS A 59 -1.24 1.10 25.93
C LYS A 59 -1.17 0.65 27.38
N GLU A 60 -1.99 1.20 28.28
CA GLU A 60 -1.93 0.86 29.69
C GLU A 60 -2.23 -0.64 29.91
N GLY A 61 -1.26 -1.36 30.48
CA GLY A 61 -1.35 -2.80 30.70
C GLY A 61 -0.99 -3.69 29.50
N VAL A 62 -0.53 -3.13 28.37
CA VAL A 62 0.06 -3.88 27.25
C VAL A 62 1.56 -4.07 27.50
N PRO A 63 2.08 -5.31 27.61
CA PRO A 63 3.46 -5.56 28.03
C PRO A 63 4.49 -5.40 26.89
N PHE A 64 4.03 -5.28 25.64
CA PHE A 64 4.90 -5.24 24.47
C PHE A 64 5.24 -3.82 24.02
N LEU A 65 6.42 -3.70 23.41
CA LEU A 65 6.84 -2.47 22.74
C LEU A 65 6.07 -2.30 21.43
N THR A 66 5.90 -1.05 20.98
CA THR A 66 5.05 -0.75 19.81
C THR A 66 5.49 -1.50 18.55
N PHE A 67 6.80 -1.68 18.33
CA PHE A 67 7.27 -2.42 17.16
C PHE A 67 6.90 -3.91 17.19
N ILE A 68 6.89 -4.53 18.38
CA ILE A 68 6.51 -5.94 18.54
C ILE A 68 5.02 -6.09 18.26
N GLU A 69 4.19 -5.20 18.82
CA GLU A 69 2.75 -5.16 18.56
C GLU A 69 2.45 -5.05 17.06
N VAL A 70 3.12 -4.13 16.36
CA VAL A 70 2.93 -3.89 14.93
C VAL A 70 3.39 -5.08 14.10
N ILE A 71 4.57 -5.65 14.36
CA ILE A 71 5.08 -6.81 13.61
C ILE A 71 4.17 -8.02 13.82
N PHE A 72 3.75 -8.28 15.06
CA PHE A 72 2.83 -9.36 15.38
C PHE A 72 1.51 -9.23 14.63
N MET A 73 0.89 -8.04 14.67
CA MET A 73 -0.37 -7.80 13.97
C MET A 73 -0.24 -7.81 12.45
N LEU A 74 0.87 -7.29 11.90
CA LEU A 74 1.15 -7.40 10.47
C LEU A 74 1.20 -8.85 10.04
N LEU A 75 1.90 -9.71 10.80
CA LEU A 75 1.99 -11.14 10.51
C LEU A 75 0.62 -11.83 10.63
N ALA A 76 -0.11 -11.56 11.71
CA ALA A 76 -1.43 -12.17 11.96
C ALA A 76 -2.43 -11.84 10.85
N PHE A 77 -2.54 -10.57 10.45
CA PHE A 77 -3.38 -10.17 9.34
C PHE A 77 -2.90 -10.75 8.01
N GLU A 78 -1.58 -10.89 7.82
CA GLU A 78 -1.09 -11.48 6.58
C GLU A 78 -1.46 -12.94 6.40
N VAL A 79 -1.28 -13.73 7.47
CA VAL A 79 -1.66 -15.13 7.49
C VAL A 79 -3.15 -15.28 7.22
N LEU A 80 -3.96 -14.41 7.82
CA LEU A 80 -5.40 -14.39 7.59
C LEU A 80 -5.74 -14.13 6.12
N VAL A 81 -5.11 -13.12 5.51
CA VAL A 81 -5.37 -12.79 4.10
C VAL A 81 -4.92 -13.91 3.17
N GLU A 82 -3.73 -14.46 3.40
CA GLU A 82 -3.19 -15.56 2.60
C GLU A 82 -4.05 -16.83 2.71
N ALA A 83 -4.56 -17.12 3.91
CA ALA A 83 -5.51 -18.20 4.11
C ALA A 83 -6.84 -17.94 3.37
N GLY A 84 -7.36 -16.70 3.46
CA GLY A 84 -8.59 -16.29 2.79
C GLY A 84 -8.53 -16.43 1.26
N LEU A 85 -7.38 -16.13 0.65
CA LEU A 85 -7.15 -16.25 -0.79
C LEU A 85 -7.07 -17.71 -1.27
N ARG A 86 -6.70 -18.65 -0.40
CA ARG A 86 -6.58 -20.09 -0.72
C ARG A 86 -7.89 -20.85 -0.56
N LEU A 87 -8.87 -20.25 0.11
CA LEU A 87 -10.19 -20.85 0.30
C LEU A 87 -11.12 -20.55 -0.89
N PRO A 88 -12.14 -21.40 -1.15
CA PRO A 88 -13.18 -21.09 -2.12
C PRO A 88 -13.85 -19.75 -1.81
N LYS A 89 -14.17 -18.95 -2.84
CA LYS A 89 -14.68 -17.57 -2.66
C LYS A 89 -15.84 -17.44 -1.68
N THR A 90 -16.75 -18.43 -1.65
CA THR A 90 -17.91 -18.47 -0.75
C THR A 90 -17.55 -18.57 0.72
N ILE A 91 -16.42 -19.20 1.05
CA ILE A 91 -15.94 -19.42 2.43
C ILE A 91 -14.83 -18.42 2.77
N GLY A 92 -13.96 -18.09 1.81
CA GLY A 92 -12.81 -17.22 2.01
C GLY A 92 -13.19 -15.81 2.51
N GLN A 93 -14.30 -15.25 2.01
CA GLN A 93 -14.78 -13.95 2.50
C GLN A 93 -15.29 -14.05 3.96
N ALA A 94 -16.05 -15.09 4.29
CA ALA A 94 -16.57 -15.29 5.65
C ALA A 94 -15.42 -15.50 6.65
N VAL A 95 -14.44 -16.34 6.32
CA VAL A 95 -13.26 -16.60 7.15
C VAL A 95 -12.40 -15.34 7.31
N SER A 96 -12.24 -14.54 6.26
CA SER A 96 -11.45 -13.30 6.34
C SER A 96 -12.11 -12.26 7.26
N VAL A 97 -13.44 -12.10 7.18
CA VAL A 97 -14.17 -11.16 8.04
C VAL A 97 -14.16 -11.63 9.49
N VAL A 98 -14.55 -12.89 9.74
CA VAL A 98 -14.59 -13.45 11.09
C VAL A 98 -13.19 -13.45 11.70
N GLY A 99 -12.19 -13.89 10.96
CA GLY A 99 -10.81 -13.90 11.43
C GLY A 99 -10.31 -12.50 11.79
N ALA A 100 -10.62 -11.47 10.99
CA ALA A 100 -10.06 -10.14 11.21
C ALA A 100 -10.63 -9.51 12.47
N VAL A 101 -11.93 -9.69 12.70
CA VAL A 101 -12.62 -9.23 13.90
C VAL A 101 -12.17 -10.02 15.12
N VAL A 102 -12.15 -11.36 15.04
CA VAL A 102 -11.79 -12.22 16.17
C VAL A 102 -10.32 -12.04 16.57
N VAL A 103 -9.40 -12.02 15.60
CA VAL A 103 -7.96 -11.81 15.88
C VAL A 103 -7.73 -10.42 16.46
N GLY A 104 -8.36 -9.38 15.89
CA GLY A 104 -8.21 -8.00 16.39
C GLY A 104 -8.75 -7.83 17.81
N GLN A 105 -9.98 -8.30 18.07
CA GLN A 105 -10.60 -8.21 19.39
C GLN A 105 -9.86 -9.06 20.42
N ALA A 106 -9.55 -10.31 20.12
CA ALA A 106 -8.84 -11.18 21.05
C ALA A 106 -7.45 -10.63 21.40
N ALA A 107 -6.74 -10.01 20.44
CA ALA A 107 -5.44 -9.38 20.72
C ALA A 107 -5.56 -8.19 21.68
N VAL A 108 -6.63 -7.40 21.57
CA VAL A 108 -6.90 -6.26 22.48
C VAL A 108 -7.37 -6.74 23.84
N ASP A 109 -8.31 -7.69 23.89
CA ASP A 109 -8.87 -8.22 25.14
C ASP A 109 -7.81 -8.97 25.97
N ALA A 110 -6.91 -9.69 25.31
CA ALA A 110 -5.76 -10.32 25.93
C ALA A 110 -4.64 -9.33 26.31
N ARG A 111 -4.82 -8.03 26.02
CA ARG A 111 -3.83 -6.96 26.23
C ARG A 111 -2.48 -7.25 25.58
N LEU A 112 -2.46 -8.04 24.50
CA LEU A 112 -1.24 -8.30 23.75
C LEU A 112 -0.90 -7.13 22.81
N VAL A 113 -1.93 -6.40 22.37
CA VAL A 113 -1.80 -5.31 21.42
C VAL A 113 -2.71 -4.15 21.81
N SER A 114 -2.20 -2.92 21.68
CA SER A 114 -3.01 -1.72 21.91
C SER A 114 -4.09 -1.53 20.83
N PRO A 115 -5.28 -1.01 21.18
CA PRO A 115 -6.32 -0.67 20.21
C PRO A 115 -5.82 0.23 19.07
N ALA A 116 -4.91 1.16 19.38
CA ALA A 116 -4.30 2.05 18.40
C ALA A 116 -3.56 1.27 17.28
N VAL A 117 -2.77 0.24 17.64
CA VAL A 117 -2.08 -0.61 16.66
C VAL A 117 -3.08 -1.36 15.80
N VAL A 118 -4.15 -1.91 16.37
CA VAL A 118 -5.17 -2.65 15.60
C VAL A 118 -5.81 -1.77 14.53
N VAL A 119 -6.13 -0.51 14.86
CA VAL A 119 -6.69 0.45 13.89
C VAL A 119 -5.69 0.73 12.76
N ILE A 120 -4.42 0.98 13.09
CA ILE A 120 -3.37 1.24 12.09
C ILE A 120 -3.20 0.05 11.14
N ILE A 121 -3.19 -1.17 11.66
CA ILE A 121 -3.06 -2.39 10.84
C ILE A 121 -4.31 -2.64 10.01
N ALA A 122 -5.52 -2.40 10.55
CA ALA A 122 -6.76 -2.53 9.80
C ALA A 122 -6.80 -1.59 8.59
N ILE A 123 -6.44 -0.31 8.76
CA ILE A 123 -6.35 0.66 7.66
C ILE A 123 -5.31 0.20 6.63
N THR A 124 -4.16 -0.26 7.09
CA THR A 124 -3.07 -0.77 6.24
C THR A 124 -3.51 -1.97 5.39
N ALA A 125 -4.21 -2.93 6.00
CA ALA A 125 -4.69 -4.14 5.36
C ALA A 125 -5.79 -3.83 4.33
N ILE A 126 -6.79 -3.02 4.70
CA ILE A 126 -7.86 -2.59 3.79
C ILE A 126 -7.30 -1.84 2.59
N SER A 127 -6.32 -0.95 2.81
CA SER A 127 -5.63 -0.23 1.74
C SER A 127 -4.96 -1.19 0.75
N SER A 128 -4.38 -2.28 1.23
CA SER A 128 -3.71 -3.30 0.40
C SER A 128 -4.68 -4.01 -0.56
N PHE A 129 -5.96 -4.16 -0.19
CA PHE A 129 -6.97 -4.80 -1.05
C PHE A 129 -7.43 -3.94 -2.23
N THR A 130 -7.08 -2.66 -2.24
CA THR A 130 -7.40 -1.78 -3.37
C THR A 130 -6.44 -1.95 -4.54
N MET A 131 -5.36 -2.72 -4.37
CA MET A 131 -4.39 -3.03 -5.41
C MET A 131 -4.99 -4.01 -6.43
N PRO A 132 -5.09 -3.66 -7.72
CA PRO A 132 -5.74 -4.51 -8.73
C PRO A 132 -4.88 -5.69 -9.18
N ASN A 133 -3.56 -5.66 -8.89
CA ASN A 133 -2.63 -6.72 -9.25
C ASN A 133 -2.09 -7.38 -7.97
N GLN A 134 -2.28 -8.70 -7.86
CA GLN A 134 -1.89 -9.47 -6.68
C GLN A 134 -0.38 -9.55 -6.49
N ASP A 135 0.40 -9.72 -7.57
CA ASP A 135 1.86 -9.75 -7.49
C ASP A 135 2.42 -8.42 -6.99
N PHE A 136 1.82 -7.31 -7.42
CA PHE A 136 2.17 -5.99 -6.92
C PHE A 136 1.80 -5.82 -5.44
N SER A 137 0.63 -6.31 -5.02
CA SER A 137 0.21 -6.30 -3.61
C SER A 137 1.18 -7.13 -2.74
N ASN A 138 1.62 -8.30 -3.23
CA ASN A 138 2.62 -9.14 -2.56
C ASN A 138 4.01 -8.48 -2.52
N ALA A 139 4.39 -7.69 -3.53
CA ALA A 139 5.64 -6.92 -3.47
C ALA A 139 5.57 -5.81 -2.41
N LEU A 140 4.47 -5.03 -2.37
CA LEU A 140 4.25 -4.02 -1.34
C LEU A 140 4.23 -4.62 0.07
N ARG A 141 3.66 -5.82 0.19
CA ARG A 141 3.64 -6.62 1.42
C ARG A 141 5.03 -6.86 1.99
N LEU A 142 5.96 -7.36 1.17
CA LEU A 142 7.34 -7.61 1.58
C LEU A 142 8.04 -6.33 2.00
N TRP A 143 7.89 -5.27 1.20
CA TRP A 143 8.49 -3.97 1.50
C TRP A 143 7.93 -3.35 2.78
N ARG A 144 6.63 -3.52 3.07
CA ARG A 144 6.00 -3.07 4.31
C ARG A 144 6.67 -3.66 5.56
N PHE A 145 7.03 -4.95 5.53
CA PHE A 145 7.79 -5.57 6.62
C PHE A 145 9.21 -4.98 6.74
N ILE A 146 9.89 -4.77 5.62
CA ILE A 146 11.23 -4.14 5.61
C ILE A 146 11.16 -2.74 6.22
N PHE A 147 10.15 -1.94 5.86
CA PHE A 147 9.92 -0.61 6.43
C PHE A 147 9.65 -0.66 7.93
N ALA A 148 8.81 -1.59 8.40
CA ALA A 148 8.52 -1.76 9.81
C ALA A 148 9.80 -2.09 10.60
N ILE A 149 10.66 -2.97 10.06
CA ILE A 149 11.94 -3.35 10.68
C ILE A 149 12.92 -2.17 10.70
N PHE A 150 13.11 -1.46 9.59
CA PHE A 150 14.01 -0.29 9.59
C PHE A 150 13.51 0.81 10.54
N SER A 151 12.20 1.02 10.59
CA SER A 151 11.57 1.96 11.51
C SER A 151 11.74 1.57 12.98
N SER A 152 11.80 0.28 13.30
CA SER A 152 12.00 -0.18 14.68
C SER A 152 13.44 0.01 15.17
N ILE A 153 14.42 0.08 14.27
CA ILE A 153 15.83 0.24 14.62
C ILE A 153 16.20 1.72 14.78
N ILE A 154 15.82 2.56 13.81
CA ILE A 154 16.27 3.97 13.72
C ILE A 154 15.13 4.97 13.47
N GLY A 155 13.87 4.59 13.70
CA GLY A 155 12.72 5.47 13.57
C GLY A 155 12.53 6.05 12.16
N LEU A 156 12.21 7.35 12.08
CA LEU A 156 11.90 8.05 10.82
C LEU A 156 13.06 8.02 9.81
N TYR A 157 14.30 7.99 10.31
CA TYR A 157 15.48 7.82 9.45
C TYR A 157 15.47 6.47 8.75
N GLY A 158 15.05 5.39 9.43
CA GLY A 158 14.93 4.06 8.84
C GLY A 158 13.87 3.98 7.77
N LEU A 159 12.72 4.62 8.02
CA LEU A 159 11.66 4.73 7.03
C LEU A 159 12.14 5.49 5.78
N SER A 160 12.90 6.57 5.96
CA SER A 160 13.47 7.37 4.87
C SER A 160 14.54 6.60 4.08
N ILE A 161 15.47 5.93 4.76
CA ILE A 161 16.50 5.10 4.12
C ILE A 161 15.86 3.93 3.35
N GLY A 162 14.88 3.26 3.96
CA GLY A 162 14.10 2.22 3.27
C GLY A 162 13.44 2.74 1.99
N ALA A 163 12.96 3.99 2.00
CA ALA A 163 12.28 4.60 0.86
C ALA A 163 13.28 4.86 -0.27
N ILE A 164 14.46 5.35 0.06
CA ILE A 164 15.56 5.56 -0.89
C ILE A 164 16.00 4.22 -1.50
N ILE A 165 16.16 3.18 -0.68
CA ILE A 165 16.54 1.84 -1.17
C ILE A 165 15.46 1.27 -2.09
N LEU A 166 14.18 1.40 -1.73
CA LEU A 166 13.06 1.00 -2.59
C LEU A 166 13.08 1.76 -3.93
N LEU A 167 13.23 3.08 -3.89
CA LEU A 167 13.27 3.90 -5.11
C LEU A 167 14.43 3.51 -6.02
N ASN A 168 15.62 3.28 -5.44
CA ASN A 168 16.78 2.81 -6.18
C ASN A 168 16.49 1.44 -6.83
N HIS A 169 15.97 0.49 -6.06
CA HIS A 169 15.59 -0.83 -6.57
C HIS A 169 14.58 -0.74 -7.73
N LEU A 170 13.50 0.04 -7.58
CA LEU A 170 12.51 0.27 -8.63
C LEU A 170 13.10 0.92 -9.89
N SER A 171 14.06 1.83 -9.72
CA SER A 171 14.73 2.51 -10.84
C SER A 171 15.65 1.59 -11.64
N SER A 172 16.22 0.57 -10.99
CA SER A 172 17.09 -0.43 -11.63
C SER A 172 16.32 -1.51 -12.40
N MET A 173 15.01 -1.63 -12.18
CA MET A 173 14.20 -2.67 -12.81
C MET A 173 13.68 -2.25 -14.20
N GLU A 174 13.89 -3.13 -15.18
CA GLU A 174 13.29 -3.05 -16.50
C GLU A 174 12.46 -4.31 -16.79
N VAL A 175 11.26 -4.11 -17.36
CA VAL A 175 10.36 -5.20 -17.75
C VAL A 175 10.20 -5.15 -19.26
N PHE A 176 10.74 -6.15 -19.96
CA PHE A 176 10.79 -6.21 -21.43
C PHE A 176 11.40 -4.94 -22.07
N GLY A 177 12.47 -4.41 -21.46
CA GLY A 177 13.18 -3.21 -21.93
C GLY A 177 12.41 -1.89 -21.70
N VAL A 178 11.39 -1.92 -20.84
CA VAL A 178 10.65 -0.74 -20.38
C VAL A 178 10.96 -0.51 -18.89
N PRO A 179 11.40 0.70 -18.48
CA PRO A 179 11.64 1.00 -17.07
C PRO A 179 10.38 0.74 -16.23
N TYR A 180 10.52 0.09 -15.08
CA TYR A 180 9.38 -0.25 -14.21
C TYR A 180 8.63 1.01 -13.74
N LEU A 181 9.37 2.09 -13.48
CA LEU A 181 8.81 3.39 -13.10
C LEU A 181 8.23 4.19 -14.28
N SER A 182 8.23 3.67 -15.50
CA SER A 182 7.56 4.33 -16.62
C SER A 182 6.05 4.46 -16.34
N PRO A 183 5.41 5.63 -16.57
CA PRO A 183 5.95 6.81 -17.25
C PRO A 183 6.46 7.93 -16.31
N PHE A 184 6.61 7.67 -15.01
CA PHE A 184 7.11 8.65 -14.04
C PHE A 184 8.60 8.99 -14.26
N VAL A 185 9.36 8.05 -14.83
CA VAL A 185 10.77 8.23 -15.19
C VAL A 185 10.92 7.99 -16.69
N GLY A 186 11.41 8.99 -17.43
CA GLY A 186 11.90 8.80 -18.81
C GLY A 186 10.90 8.95 -19.97
N GLY A 187 9.74 9.58 -19.78
CA GLY A 187 8.82 9.87 -20.90
C GLY A 187 8.43 11.35 -20.94
N ASP A 188 8.50 11.98 -22.13
CA ASP A 188 7.88 13.28 -22.39
C ASP A 188 6.53 13.35 -21.66
N GLY A 189 6.34 14.33 -20.77
CA GLY A 189 5.22 14.40 -19.80
C GLY A 189 3.79 14.27 -20.39
N LYS A 190 3.69 14.24 -21.73
CA LYS A 190 2.51 13.85 -22.51
C LYS A 190 2.02 12.42 -22.23
N ASN A 191 2.87 11.48 -21.78
CA ASN A 191 2.45 10.12 -21.40
C ASN A 191 2.07 9.98 -19.91
N MET A 192 2.48 10.94 -19.06
CA MET A 192 2.15 10.94 -17.63
C MET A 192 0.66 11.23 -17.39
N GLN A 193 0.05 11.93 -18.34
CA GLN A 193 -1.37 12.21 -18.39
C GLN A 193 -2.18 10.94 -18.21
N ASP A 194 -2.03 9.91 -19.05
CA ASP A 194 -2.82 8.66 -18.94
C ASP A 194 -2.46 7.77 -17.73
N ALA A 195 -1.29 7.97 -17.10
CA ALA A 195 -0.93 7.22 -15.91
C ALA A 195 -1.65 7.73 -14.66
N ILE A 196 -1.69 9.06 -14.46
CA ILE A 196 -2.28 9.68 -13.28
C ILE A 196 -3.75 10.05 -13.52
N PHE A 197 -4.07 10.66 -14.67
CA PHE A 197 -5.41 11.17 -15.01
C PHE A 197 -5.94 10.60 -16.34
N ARG A 198 -7.03 9.83 -16.31
CA ARG A 198 -7.57 9.22 -17.53
C ARG A 198 -8.22 10.28 -18.42
N PHE A 199 -7.61 10.55 -19.57
CA PHE A 199 -8.19 11.39 -20.63
C PHE A 199 -9.15 10.59 -21.53
N PRO A 200 -10.13 11.23 -22.19
CA PRO A 200 -11.09 10.54 -23.05
C PRO A 200 -10.39 9.83 -24.21
N PHE A 201 -10.92 8.67 -24.61
CA PHE A 201 -10.36 7.84 -25.68
C PHE A 201 -10.16 8.57 -27.02
N SER A 202 -10.97 9.59 -27.31
CA SER A 202 -10.85 10.44 -28.51
C SER A 202 -9.58 11.29 -28.52
N ALA A 203 -9.02 11.62 -27.35
CA ALA A 203 -7.77 12.37 -27.21
C ALA A 203 -6.52 11.47 -27.30
N GLN A 204 -6.67 10.15 -27.17
CA GLN A 204 -5.56 9.19 -27.13
C GLN A 204 -5.14 8.67 -28.51
N LYS A 205 -4.56 9.55 -29.34
CA LYS A 205 -4.18 9.22 -30.73
C LYS A 205 -2.85 8.44 -30.87
N LYS A 206 -1.93 8.58 -29.91
CA LYS A 206 -0.58 7.99 -29.95
C LYS A 206 -0.43 6.87 -28.91
N ARG A 207 0.41 5.87 -29.21
CA ARG A 207 0.79 4.83 -28.25
C ARG A 207 1.79 5.37 -27.23
N PRO A 208 1.82 4.85 -25.98
CA PRO A 208 2.84 5.21 -25.00
C PRO A 208 4.24 5.00 -25.58
N MET A 209 5.09 6.02 -25.43
CA MET A 209 6.44 6.01 -26.03
C MET A 209 7.36 4.99 -25.34
N SER A 210 7.07 4.67 -24.08
CA SER A 210 7.77 3.68 -23.28
C SER A 210 7.72 2.26 -23.87
N LEU A 211 6.69 1.93 -24.66
CA LEU A 211 6.55 0.62 -25.30
C LEU A 211 7.45 0.42 -26.54
N ARG A 212 8.25 1.44 -26.92
CA ARG A 212 9.18 1.44 -28.07
C ARG A 212 8.60 0.81 -29.36
N THR A 213 7.32 1.01 -29.63
CA THR A 213 6.62 0.36 -30.75
C THR A 213 6.94 1.03 -32.09
N THR A 214 7.17 0.23 -33.15
CA THR A 214 7.39 0.72 -34.53
C THR A 214 6.21 1.57 -35.05
N ASN A 215 4.98 1.17 -34.75
CA ASN A 215 3.78 1.95 -35.09
C ASN A 215 3.38 2.87 -33.92
N LYS A 216 3.57 4.18 -34.09
CA LYS A 216 3.28 5.19 -33.06
C LYS A 216 1.80 5.56 -32.93
N ARG A 217 0.93 5.15 -33.87
CA ARG A 217 -0.51 5.44 -33.83
C ARG A 217 -1.26 4.35 -33.04
N ARG A 218 -2.15 4.78 -32.14
CA ARG A 218 -2.98 3.85 -31.36
C ARG A 218 -4.16 3.32 -32.18
N ARG A 219 -4.68 4.12 -33.12
CA ARG A 219 -5.72 3.74 -34.07
C ARG A 219 -5.15 3.53 -35.47
N GLY A 220 -5.61 2.47 -36.15
CA GLY A 220 -5.47 2.36 -37.61
C GLY A 220 -6.28 3.47 -38.29
N SER A 221 -5.78 3.98 -39.41
CA SER A 221 -6.62 4.75 -40.33
C SER A 221 -7.69 3.80 -40.84
N VAL A 222 -8.96 4.12 -40.55
CA VAL A 222 -10.10 3.56 -41.29
C VAL A 222 -10.05 4.11 -42.70
#